data_AF-A0A4V2ML38-F1
#
_entry.id   AF-A0A4V2ML38-F1
#
_cell.length_a   1.000
_cell.length_b   1.000
_cell.length_c   1.000
_cell.angle_alpha   90.00
_cell.angle_beta   90.00
_cell.angle_gamma   90.00
#
_symmetry.space_group_name_H-M   'P 1'
#
loop_
_entity.id
_entity.type
_entity.pdbx_description
1 polymer ?
#
loop_
_entity_poly.entity_id
_entity_poly.type
_entity_poly.pdbx_seq_one_letter_code
_entity_poly.pdbx_strand_id
1 'polypeptide(L)'
;MQMNDTNKFPLLSRISYLMDEQFRFPGTKFRFGLDPILNLIPIAGDMAGLVVSAGLLLAMAKKGASNKLVVLMSLNILLDATIGAIPIIGQLFDFFFKANSRNIKLMKEHYLEGKHQGSGKNVVVTVVVILIVLFCLVCYGLYNLGIWLWSLG
;
A
#
# COMPACT_ATOMS: atom_id res chain seq x y z
N MET A 1 14.68 -4.81 -33.32
CA MET A 1 15.29 -6.10 -32.93
C MET A 1 15.38 -6.13 -31.41
N GLN A 2 14.82 -7.18 -30.81
CA GLN A 2 14.73 -7.40 -29.37
C GLN A 2 16.06 -7.90 -28.77
N MET A 3 16.06 -7.97 -27.43
CA MET A 3 16.79 -8.89 -26.54
C MET A 3 18.06 -8.31 -25.90
N ASN A 4 17.93 -7.77 -24.67
CA ASN A 4 18.81 -8.21 -23.57
C ASN A 4 18.51 -7.73 -22.13
N ASP A 5 17.47 -6.97 -21.84
CA ASP A 5 17.20 -6.56 -20.43
C ASP A 5 16.41 -7.58 -19.59
N THR A 6 16.02 -8.71 -20.16
CA THR A 6 15.22 -9.76 -19.47
C THR A 6 16.04 -10.56 -18.46
N ASN A 7 17.37 -10.53 -18.53
CA ASN A 7 18.25 -11.31 -17.66
C ASN A 7 18.45 -10.74 -16.25
N LYS A 8 17.91 -9.55 -15.95
CA LYS A 8 17.96 -8.99 -14.58
C LYS A 8 16.82 -9.44 -13.68
N PHE A 9 15.71 -9.97 -14.22
CA PHE A 9 14.52 -10.30 -13.40
C PHE A 9 13.70 -11.50 -13.95
N PRO A 10 14.18 -12.75 -13.80
CA PRO A 10 13.45 -13.96 -14.24
C PRO A 10 12.10 -14.16 -13.55
N LEU A 11 11.88 -13.50 -12.40
CA LEU A 11 10.62 -13.50 -11.69
C LEU A 11 9.59 -12.55 -12.33
N LEU A 12 10.03 -11.39 -12.84
CA LEU A 12 9.14 -10.41 -13.48
C LEU A 12 8.56 -10.96 -14.78
N SER A 13 9.38 -11.65 -15.57
CA SER A 13 8.94 -12.29 -16.81
C SER A 13 7.94 -13.41 -16.55
N ARG A 14 8.09 -14.19 -15.48
CA ARG A 14 7.09 -15.19 -15.07
C ARG A 14 5.79 -14.56 -14.59
N ILE A 15 5.86 -13.48 -13.82
CA ILE A 15 4.68 -12.78 -13.30
C ILE A 15 3.91 -12.09 -14.44
N SER A 16 4.60 -11.38 -15.34
CA SER A 16 3.96 -10.77 -16.52
C SER A 16 3.33 -11.84 -17.42
N TYR A 17 3.99 -12.98 -17.64
CA TYR A 17 3.39 -14.06 -18.42
C TYR A 17 2.10 -14.62 -17.79
N LEU A 18 2.03 -14.72 -16.45
CA LEU A 18 0.83 -15.14 -15.73
C LEU A 18 -0.27 -14.06 -15.72
N MET A 19 0.10 -12.79 -15.57
CA MET A 19 -0.84 -11.67 -15.51
C MET A 19 -1.42 -11.29 -16.87
N ASP A 20 -0.66 -11.45 -17.95
CA ASP A 20 -1.01 -10.93 -19.28
C ASP A 20 -1.35 -12.03 -20.30
N GLU A 21 -0.77 -13.22 -20.20
CA GLU A 21 -0.76 -14.20 -21.31
C GLU A 21 -1.24 -15.63 -20.98
N GLN A 22 -1.69 -15.89 -19.75
CA GLN A 22 -1.96 -17.26 -19.30
C GLN A 22 -3.05 -18.00 -20.10
N PHE A 23 -4.05 -17.29 -20.64
CA PHE A 23 -5.18 -17.90 -21.34
C PHE A 23 -5.34 -17.37 -22.78
N ARG A 24 -5.53 -18.29 -23.73
CA ARG A 24 -5.71 -17.98 -25.16
C ARG A 24 -7.16 -18.25 -25.55
N PHE A 25 -7.81 -17.27 -26.17
CA PHE A 25 -9.17 -17.46 -26.66
C PHE A 25 -9.14 -18.39 -27.89
N PRO A 26 -9.87 -19.53 -27.90
CA PRO A 26 -9.85 -20.46 -29.02
C PRO A 26 -10.42 -19.75 -30.27
N GLY A 27 -9.67 -19.79 -31.38
CA GLY A 27 -10.06 -19.18 -32.65
C GLY A 27 -9.57 -17.74 -32.90
N THR A 28 -8.88 -17.09 -31.94
CA THR A 28 -8.25 -15.77 -32.17
C THR A 28 -6.80 -15.71 -31.67
N LYS A 29 -6.04 -14.70 -32.10
CA LYS A 29 -4.66 -14.46 -31.60
C LYS A 29 -4.62 -13.72 -30.25
N PHE A 30 -5.78 -13.38 -29.70
CA PHE A 30 -5.92 -12.61 -28.47
C PHE A 30 -5.59 -13.47 -27.25
N ARG A 31 -4.71 -12.95 -26.38
CA ARG A 31 -4.32 -13.56 -25.11
C ARG A 31 -4.79 -12.63 -23.99
N PHE A 32 -5.32 -13.20 -22.93
CA PHE A 32 -5.69 -12.46 -21.74
C PHE A 32 -5.22 -13.26 -20.53
N GLY A 33 -4.65 -12.58 -19.53
CA GLY A 33 -4.28 -13.21 -18.27
C GLY A 33 -5.32 -12.94 -17.19
N LEU A 34 -4.89 -12.90 -15.93
CA LEU A 34 -5.77 -12.74 -14.78
C LEU A 34 -6.29 -11.30 -14.60
N ASP A 35 -5.68 -10.33 -15.28
CA ASP A 35 -5.98 -8.89 -15.16
C ASP A 35 -7.45 -8.50 -15.47
N PRO A 36 -8.12 -9.06 -16.50
CA PRO A 36 -9.53 -8.74 -16.78
C PRO A 36 -10.50 -9.41 -15.80
N ILE A 37 -10.10 -10.51 -15.15
CA ILE A 37 -10.94 -11.23 -14.16
C ILE A 37 -10.95 -10.45 -12.85
N LEU A 38 -9.82 -9.85 -12.46
CA LEU A 38 -9.70 -8.99 -11.29
C LEU A 38 -10.52 -7.70 -11.42
N ASN A 39 -10.67 -7.18 -12.65
CA ASN A 39 -11.41 -5.94 -12.91
C ASN A 39 -12.94 -6.10 -13.00
N LEU A 40 -13.49 -7.32 -12.92
CA LEU A 40 -14.92 -7.60 -13.15
C LEU A 40 -15.79 -7.66 -11.87
N ILE A 41 -15.19 -7.65 -10.68
CA ILE A 41 -15.91 -7.88 -9.42
C ILE A 41 -16.08 -6.55 -8.65
N PRO A 42 -17.30 -6.01 -8.47
CA PRO A 42 -17.52 -4.89 -7.55
C PRO A 42 -17.28 -5.38 -6.11
N ILE A 43 -16.63 -4.55 -5.26
CA ILE A 43 -15.87 -4.89 -4.02
C ILE A 43 -14.38 -5.19 -4.28
N ALA A 44 -13.99 -5.57 -5.50
CA ALA A 44 -12.58 -5.81 -5.81
C ALA A 44 -11.74 -4.53 -5.94
N GLY A 45 -12.32 -3.33 -6.04
CA GLY A 45 -11.53 -2.09 -6.13
C GLY A 45 -10.60 -1.85 -4.94
N ASP A 46 -11.13 -2.01 -3.73
CA ASP A 46 -10.40 -1.83 -2.46
C ASP A 46 -9.37 -2.97 -2.25
N MET A 47 -9.80 -4.21 -2.53
CA MET A 47 -8.91 -5.39 -2.48
C MET A 47 -7.82 -5.37 -3.57
N ALA A 48 -8.13 -4.92 -4.78
CA ALA A 48 -7.18 -4.79 -5.88
C ALA A 48 -6.17 -3.68 -5.61
N GLY A 49 -6.62 -2.57 -5.02
CA GLY A 49 -5.74 -1.50 -4.54
C GLY A 49 -4.70 -2.04 -3.56
N LEU A 50 -5.13 -2.83 -2.58
CA LEU A 50 -4.26 -3.50 -1.60
C LEU A 50 -3.33 -4.53 -2.24
N VAL A 51 -3.83 -5.37 -3.17
CA VAL A 51 -3.01 -6.37 -3.87
C VAL A 51 -1.92 -5.70 -4.70
N VAL A 52 -2.24 -4.63 -5.43
CA VAL A 52 -1.26 -3.85 -6.21
C VAL A 52 -0.24 -3.20 -5.28
N SER A 53 -0.68 -2.59 -4.18
CA SER A 53 0.17 -1.98 -3.16
C SER A 53 1.15 -2.98 -2.54
N ALA A 54 0.63 -4.13 -2.12
CA ALA A 54 1.42 -5.21 -1.53
C ALA A 54 2.38 -5.83 -2.54
N GLY A 55 1.93 -6.05 -3.78
CA GLY A 55 2.77 -6.54 -4.87
C GLY A 55 3.93 -5.59 -5.17
N LEU A 56 3.67 -4.29 -5.23
CA LEU A 56 4.70 -3.26 -5.41
C LEU A 56 5.70 -3.27 -4.25
N LEU A 57 5.22 -3.28 -3.00
CA LEU A 57 6.06 -3.35 -1.81
C LEU A 57 6.97 -4.59 -1.82
N LEU A 58 6.42 -5.77 -2.14
CA LEU A 58 7.17 -7.02 -2.20
C LEU A 58 8.21 -7.01 -3.32
N ALA A 59 7.86 -6.50 -4.51
CA ALA A 59 8.79 -6.36 -5.61
C ALA A 59 9.96 -5.46 -5.23
N MET A 60 9.68 -4.36 -4.53
CA MET A 60 10.67 -3.39 -4.05
C MET A 60 11.58 -3.97 -2.98
N ALA A 61 11.02 -4.65 -1.98
CA ALA A 61 11.79 -5.33 -0.94
C ALA A 61 12.76 -6.37 -1.54
N LYS A 62 12.31 -7.13 -2.55
CA LYS A 62 13.16 -8.09 -3.28
C LYS A 62 14.25 -7.43 -4.12
N LYS A 63 14.04 -6.20 -4.59
CA LYS A 63 15.02 -5.41 -5.37
C LYS A 63 16.02 -4.63 -4.50
N GLY A 64 16.07 -4.91 -3.20
CA GLY A 64 17.02 -4.27 -2.29
C GLY A 64 16.67 -2.82 -1.98
N ALA A 65 15.39 -2.45 -2.02
CA ALA A 65 14.91 -1.17 -1.51
C ALA A 65 15.40 -0.95 -0.07
N SER A 66 15.75 0.28 0.27
CA SER A 66 16.14 0.59 1.65
C SER A 66 15.01 0.30 2.65
N ASN A 67 15.39 -0.10 3.87
CA ASN A 67 14.44 -0.36 4.95
C ASN A 67 13.54 0.84 5.25
N LYS A 68 14.07 2.07 5.11
CA LYS A 68 13.28 3.29 5.28
C LYS A 68 12.19 3.44 4.22
N LEU A 69 12.50 3.16 2.95
CA LEU A 69 11.48 3.18 1.89
C LEU A 69 10.39 2.14 2.16
N VAL A 70 10.76 0.91 2.51
CA VAL A 70 9.81 -0.16 2.82
C VAL A 70 8.87 0.26 3.95
N VAL A 71 9.40 0.78 5.06
CA VAL A 71 8.59 1.28 6.18
C VAL A 71 7.62 2.39 5.75
N LEU A 72 8.08 3.37 4.97
CA LEU A 72 7.21 4.46 4.50
C LEU A 72 6.08 3.94 3.60
N MET A 73 6.39 3.01 2.70
CA MET A 73 5.39 2.41 1.82
C MET A 73 4.37 1.57 2.60
N SER A 74 4.82 0.80 3.59
CA SER A 74 3.95 0.03 4.49
C SER A 74 3.03 0.93 5.29
N LEU A 75 3.51 2.07 5.80
CA LEU A 75 2.68 3.02 6.56
C LEU A 75 1.57 3.62 5.72
N ASN A 76 1.83 3.97 4.45
CA ASN A 76 0.78 4.46 3.57
C ASN A 76 -0.30 3.41 3.34
N ILE A 77 0.07 2.14 3.11
CA ILE A 77 -0.88 1.04 2.92
C ILE A 77 -1.71 0.82 4.19
N LEU A 78 -1.06 0.83 5.36
CA LEU A 78 -1.74 0.64 6.64
C LEU A 78 -2.74 1.77 6.92
N LEU A 79 -2.36 3.03 6.67
CA LEU A 79 -3.24 4.17 6.85
C LEU A 79 -4.46 4.09 5.93
N ASP A 80 -4.25 3.75 4.67
CA ASP A 80 -5.30 3.60 3.68
C ASP A 80 -6.29 2.50 4.07
N ALA A 81 -5.79 1.32 4.43
CA ALA A 81 -6.61 0.19 4.88
C ALA A 81 -7.39 0.51 6.15
N THR A 82 -6.75 1.15 7.13
CA THR A 82 -7.39 1.46 8.43
C THR A 82 -8.46 2.53 8.31
N ILE A 83 -8.25 3.56 7.47
CA ILE A 83 -9.22 4.64 7.28
C ILE A 83 -10.32 4.22 6.30
N GLY A 84 -9.96 3.51 5.23
CA GLY A 84 -10.89 2.92 4.26
C GLY A 84 -11.89 1.96 4.89
N ALA A 85 -11.49 1.26 5.96
CA ALA A 85 -12.37 0.36 6.72
C ALA A 85 -13.49 1.08 7.51
N ILE A 86 -13.42 2.41 7.69
CA ILE A 86 -14.43 3.17 8.44
C ILE A 86 -15.60 3.51 7.50
N PRO A 87 -16.84 3.05 7.77
CA PRO A 87 -18.00 3.40 6.98
C PRO A 87 -18.20 4.92 6.93
N ILE A 88 -18.66 5.47 5.79
CA ILE A 88 -18.85 6.91 5.54
C ILE A 88 -17.54 7.70 5.39
N ILE A 89 -16.58 7.53 6.31
CA ILE A 89 -15.27 8.22 6.25
C ILE A 89 -14.41 7.68 5.10
N GLY A 90 -14.38 6.37 4.91
CA GLY A 90 -13.57 5.70 3.89
C GLY A 90 -13.89 6.18 2.47
N GLN A 91 -15.17 6.41 2.14
CA GLN A 91 -15.59 6.86 0.81
C GLN A 91 -15.10 8.28 0.46
N LEU A 92 -15.05 9.17 1.44
CA LEU A 92 -14.47 10.50 1.26
C LEU A 92 -12.95 10.43 1.20
N PHE A 93 -12.34 9.60 2.06
CA PHE A 93 -10.90 9.49 2.19
C PHE A 93 -10.22 8.86 0.96
N ASP A 94 -10.81 7.82 0.37
CA ASP A 94 -10.28 7.14 -0.83
C ASP A 94 -10.12 8.10 -2.04
N PHE A 95 -10.92 9.18 -2.06
CA PHE A 95 -10.78 10.24 -3.07
C PHE A 95 -9.57 11.16 -2.82
N PHE A 96 -9.26 11.46 -1.55
CA PHE A 96 -8.21 12.41 -1.17
C PHE A 96 -6.85 11.75 -0.90
N PHE A 97 -6.83 10.49 -0.49
CA PHE A 97 -5.62 9.80 -0.05
C PHE A 97 -5.47 8.49 -0.82
N LYS A 98 -4.60 8.49 -1.83
CA LYS A 98 -4.30 7.28 -2.63
C LYS A 98 -2.93 6.73 -2.25
N ALA A 99 -2.87 5.69 -1.42
CA ALA A 99 -1.60 5.10 -0.97
C ALA A 99 -0.72 4.65 -2.14
N ASN A 100 -1.32 4.06 -3.18
CA ASN A 100 -0.62 3.62 -4.38
C ASN A 100 0.16 4.77 -5.06
N SER A 101 -0.48 5.92 -5.29
CA SER A 101 0.19 7.08 -5.91
C SER A 101 1.33 7.63 -5.05
N ARG A 102 1.15 7.67 -3.72
CA ARG A 102 2.18 8.13 -2.78
C ARG A 102 3.36 7.16 -2.74
N ASN A 103 3.10 5.86 -2.78
CA ASN A 103 4.12 4.81 -2.82
C ASN A 103 4.94 4.85 -4.11
N ILE A 104 4.29 5.09 -5.26
CA ILE A 104 4.99 5.31 -6.54
C ILE A 104 5.88 6.55 -6.46
N LYS A 105 5.40 7.64 -5.84
CA LYS A 105 6.20 8.86 -5.64
C LYS A 105 7.42 8.59 -4.75
N LEU A 106 7.25 7.92 -3.61
CA LEU A 106 8.36 7.54 -2.72
C LEU A 106 9.39 6.66 -3.42
N MET A 107 8.93 5.72 -4.25
CA MET A 107 9.80 4.87 -5.08
C MET A 107 10.61 5.71 -6.08
N LYS A 108 9.96 6.67 -6.78
CA LYS A 108 10.64 7.58 -7.69
C LYS A 108 11.70 8.42 -6.97
N GLU A 109 11.33 9.03 -5.83
CA GLU A 109 12.26 9.80 -5.01
C GLU A 109 13.44 8.95 -4.52
N HIS A 110 13.21 7.68 -4.20
CA HIS A 110 14.27 6.78 -3.76
C HIS A 110 15.28 6.45 -4.86
N TYR A 111 14.80 6.07 -6.04
CA TYR A 111 15.67 5.61 -7.11
C TYR A 111 16.23 6.72 -8.00
N LEU A 112 15.47 7.81 -8.20
CA LEU A 112 15.88 8.91 -9.08
C LEU A 112 16.60 10.02 -8.31
N GLU A 113 16.19 10.28 -7.06
CA GLU A 113 16.73 11.39 -6.26
C GLU A 113 17.63 10.92 -5.12
N GLY A 114 17.79 9.60 -4.94
CA GLY A 114 18.59 9.03 -3.85
C GLY A 114 18.02 9.32 -2.45
N LYS A 115 16.74 9.68 -2.35
CA LYS A 115 16.09 10.00 -1.06
C LYS A 115 15.68 8.72 -0.32
N HIS A 116 15.29 8.90 0.95
CA HIS A 116 14.76 7.82 1.80
C HIS A 116 15.72 6.63 1.97
N GLN A 117 17.03 6.83 1.80
CA GLN A 117 18.04 5.81 2.04
C GLN A 117 18.20 5.51 3.53
N GLY A 118 18.72 4.32 3.84
CA GLY A 118 19.10 3.92 5.20
C GLY A 118 18.00 3.26 6.03
N SER A 119 18.13 3.36 7.36
CA SER A 119 17.28 2.66 8.32
C SER A 119 15.97 3.38 8.57
N GLY A 120 14.86 2.63 8.54
CA GLY A 120 13.52 3.15 8.84
C GLY A 120 13.25 3.37 10.34
N LYS A 121 14.20 3.08 11.23
CA LYS A 121 14.01 3.13 12.70
C LYS A 121 13.43 4.46 13.18
N ASN A 122 13.94 5.59 12.70
CA ASN A 122 13.44 6.91 13.12
C ASN A 122 11.97 7.09 12.74
N VAL A 123 11.58 6.64 11.55
CA VAL A 123 10.19 6.71 11.09
C VAL A 123 9.30 5.84 11.99
N VAL A 124 9.73 4.62 12.29
CA VAL A 124 8.99 3.72 13.19
C VAL A 124 8.83 4.34 14.58
N VAL A 125 9.91 4.86 15.16
CA VAL A 125 9.88 5.51 16.48
C VAL A 125 8.94 6.72 16.47
N THR A 126 9.03 7.59 15.46
CA THR A 126 8.12 8.74 15.33
C THR A 126 6.66 8.29 15.28
N VAL A 127 6.33 7.28 14.48
CA VAL A 127 4.97 6.75 14.38
C VAL A 127 4.49 6.17 15.71
N VAL A 128 5.33 5.38 16.39
CA VAL A 128 5.00 4.81 17.70
C VAL A 128 4.76 5.90 18.74
N VAL A 129 5.61 6.94 18.78
CA VAL A 129 5.43 8.08 19.69
C VAL A 129 4.11 8.79 19.41
N ILE A 130 3.77 9.04 18.14
CA ILE A 130 2.49 9.66 17.76
C ILE A 130 1.32 8.80 18.25
N LEU A 131 1.37 7.48 18.04
CA LEU A 131 0.31 6.56 18.49
C LEU A 131 0.15 6.56 20.01
N ILE A 132 1.26 6.56 20.77
CA ILE A 132 1.25 6.64 22.23
C ILE A 132 0.61 7.96 22.70
N VAL A 133 1.01 9.08 22.11
CA VAL A 133 0.45 10.41 22.44
C VAL A 133 -1.06 10.42 22.18
N LEU A 134 -1.49 9.92 21.02
CA LEU A 134 -2.90 9.86 20.64
C LEU A 134 -3.70 8.97 21.60
N PHE A 135 -3.14 7.81 21.98
CA PHE A 135 -3.74 6.91 22.98
C PHE A 135 -3.88 7.59 24.35
N CYS A 136 -2.83 8.26 24.84
CA CYS A 136 -2.88 9.00 26.10
C CYS A 136 -3.94 10.11 26.08
N LEU A 137 -4.07 10.84 24.96
CA LEU A 137 -5.09 11.87 24.80
C LEU A 137 -6.51 11.28 24.84
N VAL A 138 -6.74 10.14 24.19
CA VAL A 138 -8.03 9.44 24.23
C VAL A 138 -8.35 8.99 25.66
N CYS A 139 -7.41 8.33 26.34
CA CYS A 139 -7.59 7.91 27.73
C CYS A 139 -7.88 9.09 28.67
N TYR A 140 -7.16 10.21 28.49
CA TYR A 140 -7.39 11.42 29.25
C TYR A 140 -8.78 12.01 28.99
N GLY A 141 -9.22 12.05 27.72
CA GLY A 141 -10.56 12.49 27.36
C GLY A 141 -11.65 11.63 28.01
N LEU A 142 -11.50 10.30 27.94
CA LEU A 142 -12.44 9.35 28.56
C LEU A 142 -12.47 9.48 30.09
N TYR A 143 -11.32 9.67 30.72
CA TYR A 143 -11.22 9.90 32.17
C TYR A 143 -11.98 11.15 32.60
N ASN A 144 -11.77 12.27 31.90
CA ASN A 144 -12.49 13.52 32.17
C ASN A 144 -13.99 13.39 31.94
N LEU A 145 -14.40 12.70 30.88
CA LEU A 145 -15.82 12.41 30.62
C LEU A 145 -16.44 11.56 31.74
N GLY A 146 -15.71 10.56 32.25
CA GLY A 146 -16.16 9.74 33.35
C GLY A 146 -16.38 10.54 34.63
N ILE A 147 -15.46 11.44 34.97
CA ILE A 147 -15.60 12.35 36.12
C ILE A 147 -16.81 13.26 35.92
N TRP A 148 -16.96 13.84 34.74
CA TRP A 148 -18.07 14.75 34.44
C TRP A 148 -19.42 14.03 34.59
N LEU A 149 -19.55 12.81 34.05
CA LEU A 149 -20.76 11.99 34.21
C LEU A 149 -21.03 11.62 35.67
N TRP A 150 -20.00 11.30 36.45
CA TRP A 150 -20.15 11.03 37.87
C TRP A 150 -20.61 12.26 38.65
N SER A 151 -20.20 13.46 38.23
CA SER A 151 -20.64 14.71 38.88
C SER A 151 -22.10 15.12 38.56
N LEU A 152 -22.73 14.47 37.57
CA LEU A 152 -24.12 14.73 37.14
C LEU A 152 -25.16 13.87 37.87
N GLY A 153 -24.74 12.79 38.55
CA GLY A 153 -25.60 11.89 39.32
C GLY A 153 -25.44 12.08 40.81
#